data_AF-A0A1G7R5B4-F1
#
_entry.id   AF-A0A1G7R5B4-F1
#
_cell.length_a   1.000
_cell.length_b   1.000
_cell.length_c   1.000
_cell.angle_alpha   90.00
_cell.angle_beta   90.00
_cell.angle_gamma   90.00
#
_symmetry.space_group_name_H-M   'P 1'
#
loop_
_entity.id
_entity.type
_entity.pdbx_description
1 polymer ?
#
loop_
_entity_poly.entity_id
_entity_poly.type
_entity_poly.pdbx_seq_one_letter_code
_entity_poly.pdbx_strand_id
1 'polypeptide(L)'
;MNLRHAGTLFLLACSLATKAQTTDYLTEGADNGRTGQLQGETLFTKDNVAQTHLLWKFHTDTPTREMHNLFPPLIASQVQTAEGVKQIGIMAGISDDLWGIDLATGKQLWHRHFDSAYTPPPNARPAGTLCPGGQTAMPAMTKSSDGHYIVYAVGWDGRLLTIDPGTGKDIEAPQKWLPSNAKPYALNIKDGVVYSSVSQGCGGVAFTFFSYDIATKKSSLFVPTGGGLWGRRGVSVSPQDVGYMGTGDGEWNPEAGHFGNGIVGLHLNNGKELRLQDYFSPPNADYMFKRDLDINVTPVAFDSKGHHLLAGTSKECRVWLLDRDELGGDDHRTSLYSTPLICNVQSNYANEGVWGAMSTWNDASGQTWLTVPFYGPINPAFHAPIDNGTNSKTKERNKRGGLATFKVNERNGKWSLDPAWISEDIDNGETAIIANGIVFAYASGEDAAQARVDQAWNEPPPPPLPQIPTSMQSAVRIQHSRRAVLYAFDATTGKKLWDSGTQIQGWNHFTSISVANGRAYITTFQGDLYCFGVAK
;
A
#
# COMPACT_ATOMS: atom_id res chain seq x y z
N MET A 1 -17.80 76.69 30.16
CA MET A 1 -18.69 75.84 29.35
C MET A 1 -17.84 75.25 28.24
N ASN A 2 -17.34 74.02 28.40
CA ASN A 2 -16.61 73.29 27.35
C ASN A 2 -16.75 71.79 27.64
N LEU A 3 -17.62 71.13 26.87
CA LEU A 3 -17.85 69.68 26.93
C LEU A 3 -16.67 68.93 26.31
N ARG A 4 -16.11 67.97 27.05
CA ARG A 4 -15.20 66.95 26.54
C ARG A 4 -16.01 65.85 25.85
N HIS A 5 -15.81 65.66 24.55
CA HIS A 5 -16.32 64.50 23.83
C HIS A 5 -15.30 63.36 23.96
N ALA A 6 -15.71 62.25 24.59
CA ALA A 6 -15.00 60.98 24.55
C ALA A 6 -15.43 60.23 23.29
N GLY A 7 -14.51 60.06 22.34
CA GLY A 7 -14.72 59.19 21.18
C GLY A 7 -14.34 57.75 21.52
N THR A 8 -15.33 56.88 21.60
CA THR A 8 -15.13 55.43 21.74
C THR A 8 -14.80 54.83 20.37
N LEU A 9 -13.56 54.38 20.20
CA LEU A 9 -13.11 53.68 18.99
C LEU A 9 -13.58 52.21 19.08
N PHE A 10 -14.56 51.82 18.27
CA PHE A 10 -14.94 50.41 18.09
C PHE A 10 -13.90 49.72 17.19
N LEU A 11 -13.02 48.92 17.76
CA LEU A 11 -12.17 47.98 17.02
C LEU A 11 -13.03 46.79 16.59
N LEU A 12 -13.41 46.76 15.31
CA LEU A 12 -13.97 45.58 14.66
C LEU A 12 -12.86 44.52 14.55
N ALA A 13 -12.85 43.55 15.45
CA ALA A 13 -12.03 42.36 15.30
C ALA A 13 -12.65 41.46 14.20
N CYS A 14 -12.19 41.62 12.96
CA CYS A 14 -12.44 40.62 11.92
C CYS A 14 -11.68 39.33 12.31
N SER A 15 -12.39 38.39 12.93
CA SER A 15 -11.94 37.01 13.04
C SER A 15 -11.89 36.41 11.64
N LEU A 16 -10.72 36.47 11.01
CA LEU A 16 -10.38 35.62 9.86
C LEU A 16 -10.43 34.18 10.37
N ALA A 17 -11.57 33.53 10.22
CA ALA A 17 -11.66 32.08 10.35
C ALA A 17 -10.84 31.48 9.20
N THR A 18 -9.57 31.15 9.46
CA THR A 18 -8.79 30.26 8.61
C THR A 18 -9.62 28.99 8.44
N LYS A 19 -10.18 28.76 7.25
CA LYS A 19 -10.75 27.46 6.90
C LYS A 19 -9.68 26.43 7.20
N ALA A 20 -9.94 25.52 8.13
CA ALA A 20 -9.04 24.40 8.38
C ALA A 20 -8.82 23.69 7.05
N GLN A 21 -7.57 23.65 6.58
CA GLN A 21 -7.20 22.96 5.36
C GLN A 21 -7.46 21.48 5.58
N THR A 22 -8.27 20.87 4.72
CA THR A 22 -8.54 19.44 4.75
C THR A 22 -7.61 18.72 3.79
N THR A 23 -7.26 17.49 4.15
CA THR A 23 -6.32 16.66 3.40
C THR A 23 -7.08 15.54 2.69
N ASP A 24 -6.78 15.33 1.41
CA ASP A 24 -7.34 14.22 0.64
C ASP A 24 -6.40 13.01 0.68
N TYR A 25 -6.95 11.79 0.67
CA TYR A 25 -6.21 10.54 0.45
C TYR A 25 -6.78 9.89 -0.82
N LEU A 26 -6.23 10.26 -1.98
CA LEU A 26 -6.85 9.96 -3.28
C LEU A 26 -6.33 8.69 -3.95
N THR A 27 -5.22 8.15 -3.47
CA THR A 27 -4.59 6.98 -4.07
C THR A 27 -3.83 6.20 -3.00
N GLU A 28 -3.66 4.90 -3.21
CA GLU A 28 -2.93 4.06 -2.27
C GLU A 28 -1.47 4.54 -2.10
N GLY A 29 -0.95 4.59 -0.88
CA GLY A 29 0.38 5.16 -0.62
C GLY A 29 0.45 6.69 -0.72
N ALA A 30 -0.69 7.38 -0.62
CA ALA A 30 -0.87 8.84 -0.49
C ALA A 30 -0.44 9.72 -1.69
N ASP A 31 0.45 9.26 -2.56
CA ASP A 31 0.90 9.98 -3.75
C ASP A 31 1.27 9.04 -4.90
N ASN A 32 1.60 9.60 -6.06
CA ASN A 32 1.96 8.85 -7.26
C ASN A 32 3.27 8.05 -7.07
N GLY A 33 4.22 8.55 -6.28
CA GLY A 33 5.46 7.85 -5.94
C GLY A 33 5.29 6.69 -4.96
N ARG A 34 4.07 6.53 -4.42
CA ARG A 34 3.68 5.53 -3.41
C ARG A 34 4.47 5.67 -2.11
N THR A 35 4.84 6.91 -1.76
CA THR A 35 5.73 7.18 -0.62
C THR A 35 5.11 6.80 0.72
N GLY A 36 3.78 6.77 0.81
CA GLY A 36 3.06 6.60 2.08
C GLY A 36 3.05 7.85 2.95
N GLN A 37 3.68 8.97 2.53
CA GLN A 37 3.63 10.23 3.26
C GLN A 37 2.38 11.02 2.86
N LEU A 38 1.46 11.20 3.81
CA LEU A 38 0.33 12.09 3.66
C LEU A 38 0.72 13.52 4.02
N GLN A 39 0.91 14.34 3.00
CA GLN A 39 1.24 15.76 3.18
C GLN A 39 -0.01 16.57 3.56
N GLY A 40 0.17 17.58 4.42
CA GLY A 40 -0.89 18.51 4.81
C GLY A 40 -1.79 18.06 5.95
N GLU A 41 -1.67 16.82 6.43
CA GLU A 41 -2.37 16.40 7.66
C GLU A 41 -1.82 17.14 8.88
N THR A 42 -2.69 17.80 9.64
CA THR A 42 -2.31 18.59 10.82
C THR A 42 -3.11 18.27 12.07
N LEU A 43 -4.19 17.49 11.97
CA LEU A 43 -5.09 17.24 13.11
C LEU A 43 -4.55 16.14 14.02
N PHE A 44 -3.97 15.08 13.47
CA PHE A 44 -3.14 14.19 14.28
C PHE A 44 -1.83 14.88 14.66
N THR A 45 -1.48 14.87 15.94
CA THR A 45 -0.22 15.39 16.49
C THR A 45 0.34 14.41 17.50
N LYS A 46 1.65 14.52 17.78
CA LYS A 46 2.29 13.69 18.82
C LYS A 46 1.66 13.89 20.20
N ASP A 47 1.05 15.05 20.44
CA ASP A 47 0.44 15.41 21.72
C ASP A 47 -0.96 14.82 21.89
N ASN A 48 -1.70 14.62 20.79
CA ASN A 48 -3.10 14.16 20.86
C ASN A 48 -3.32 12.72 20.41
N VAL A 49 -2.40 12.10 19.65
CA VAL A 49 -2.64 10.77 19.06
C VAL A 49 -2.84 9.68 20.13
N ALA A 50 -2.30 9.87 21.34
CA ALA A 50 -2.56 8.98 22.47
C ALA A 50 -4.04 8.98 22.94
N GLN A 51 -4.83 9.99 22.57
CA GLN A 51 -6.26 10.12 22.88
C GLN A 51 -7.17 9.52 21.80
N THR A 52 -6.58 8.88 20.79
CA THR A 52 -7.31 8.23 19.71
C THR A 52 -8.28 7.18 20.28
N HIS A 53 -9.51 7.20 19.81
CA HIS A 53 -10.55 6.23 20.17
C HIS A 53 -11.38 5.84 18.95
N LEU A 54 -12.13 4.74 19.06
CA LEU A 54 -13.05 4.32 18.01
C LEU A 54 -14.20 5.34 17.92
N LEU A 55 -14.30 6.05 16.79
CA LEU A 55 -15.35 7.04 16.54
C LEU A 55 -16.63 6.36 16.08
N TRP A 56 -16.49 5.44 15.12
CA TRP A 56 -17.59 4.66 14.58
C TRP A 56 -17.07 3.40 13.88
N LYS A 57 -17.99 2.47 13.64
CA LYS A 57 -17.77 1.24 12.89
C LYS A 57 -18.88 1.12 11.84
N PHE A 58 -18.52 0.76 10.62
CA PHE A 58 -19.44 0.45 9.53
C PHE A 58 -19.29 -1.03 9.14
N HIS A 59 -20.40 -1.74 8.94
CA HIS A 59 -20.41 -3.15 8.57
C HIS A 59 -21.09 -3.34 7.22
N THR A 60 -20.56 -4.24 6.40
CA THR A 60 -21.10 -4.63 5.09
C THR A 60 -21.32 -6.12 5.03
N ASP A 61 -22.38 -6.55 4.36
CA ASP A 61 -22.65 -7.96 4.07
C ASP A 61 -21.97 -8.46 2.77
N THR A 62 -20.95 -7.76 2.26
CA THR A 62 -20.28 -8.18 1.01
C THR A 62 -19.67 -9.57 1.17
N PRO A 63 -19.91 -10.48 0.20
CA PRO A 63 -19.29 -11.79 0.20
C PRO A 63 -17.77 -11.68 0.14
N THR A 64 -17.09 -12.50 0.93
CA THR A 64 -15.65 -12.68 0.83
C THR A 64 -15.29 -13.51 -0.40
N ARG A 65 -14.06 -13.34 -0.88
CA ARG A 65 -13.47 -14.22 -1.91
C ARG A 65 -12.10 -14.66 -1.43
N GLU A 66 -11.97 -15.95 -1.16
CA GLU A 66 -10.77 -16.51 -0.53
C GLU A 66 -10.47 -15.76 0.78
N MET A 67 -9.30 -15.13 0.88
CA MET A 67 -8.88 -14.33 2.05
C MET A 67 -9.15 -12.83 1.89
N HIS A 68 -9.84 -12.40 0.84
CA HIS A 68 -10.05 -10.98 0.52
C HIS A 68 -11.50 -10.56 0.83
N ASN A 69 -11.65 -9.31 1.27
CA ASN A 69 -12.97 -8.68 1.40
C ASN A 69 -12.96 -7.19 1.04
N LEU A 70 -12.36 -6.33 1.87
CA LEU A 70 -12.50 -4.88 1.74
C LEU A 70 -11.14 -4.14 1.62
N PHE A 71 -11.11 -3.12 0.78
CA PHE A 71 -10.04 -2.09 0.77
C PHE A 71 -10.40 -0.92 1.69
N PRO A 72 -9.42 -0.26 2.35
CA PRO A 72 -9.70 0.93 3.13
C PRO A 72 -10.21 2.07 2.23
N PRO A 73 -10.94 3.04 2.79
CA PRO A 73 -11.55 4.09 1.99
C PRO A 73 -10.52 5.09 1.46
N LEU A 74 -10.60 5.40 0.17
CA LEU A 74 -10.06 6.67 -0.31
C LEU A 74 -10.86 7.84 0.29
N ILE A 75 -10.22 8.98 0.55
CA ILE A 75 -10.83 10.11 1.28
C ILE A 75 -10.84 11.35 0.38
N ALA A 76 -12.03 11.81 0.01
CA ALA A 76 -12.26 13.11 -0.63
C ALA A 76 -12.93 14.05 0.37
N SER A 77 -12.25 15.14 0.72
CA SER A 77 -12.60 15.95 1.88
C SER A 77 -13.67 17.02 1.65
N GLN A 78 -13.91 17.40 0.38
CA GLN A 78 -14.77 18.53 0.03
C GLN A 78 -15.80 18.19 -1.07
N VAL A 79 -16.27 16.94 -1.15
CA VAL A 79 -17.19 16.51 -2.21
C VAL A 79 -18.49 17.33 -2.15
N GLN A 80 -18.84 17.97 -3.27
CA GLN A 80 -20.12 18.65 -3.42
C GLN A 80 -21.25 17.62 -3.55
N THR A 81 -22.25 17.70 -2.68
CA THR A 81 -23.45 16.85 -2.73
C THR A 81 -24.72 17.68 -2.68
N ALA A 82 -25.86 17.06 -2.97
CA ALA A 82 -27.17 17.71 -2.83
C ALA A 82 -27.48 18.14 -1.38
N GLU A 83 -26.84 17.51 -0.39
CA GLU A 83 -26.96 17.83 1.04
C GLU A 83 -25.88 18.81 1.53
N GLY A 84 -25.10 19.40 0.62
CA GLY A 84 -23.96 20.26 0.93
C GLY A 84 -22.62 19.54 0.84
N VAL A 85 -21.57 20.24 1.24
CA VAL A 85 -20.20 19.73 1.15
C VAL A 85 -19.97 18.65 2.21
N LYS A 86 -19.47 17.48 1.78
CA LYS A 86 -19.17 16.34 2.66
C LYS A 86 -17.74 15.86 2.48
N GLN A 87 -17.21 15.26 3.55
CA GLN A 87 -16.04 14.40 3.47
C GLN A 87 -16.53 12.96 3.24
N ILE A 88 -16.24 12.41 2.06
CA ILE A 88 -16.72 11.10 1.62
C ILE A 88 -15.56 10.11 1.53
N GLY A 89 -15.77 8.94 2.12
CA GLY A 89 -14.92 7.76 1.98
C GLY A 89 -15.42 6.88 0.85
N ILE A 90 -14.54 6.51 -0.09
CA ILE A 90 -14.85 5.57 -1.17
C ILE A 90 -14.20 4.24 -0.85
N MET A 91 -15.02 3.27 -0.45
CA MET A 91 -14.59 1.94 -0.03
C MET A 91 -14.94 0.92 -1.11
N ALA A 92 -14.00 0.04 -1.46
CA ALA A 92 -14.22 -1.03 -2.43
C ALA A 92 -14.21 -2.41 -1.78
N GLY A 93 -15.03 -3.31 -2.30
CA GLY A 93 -15.14 -4.70 -1.90
C GLY A 93 -14.76 -5.64 -3.04
N ILE A 94 -14.21 -6.80 -2.67
CA ILE A 94 -13.72 -7.82 -3.60
C ILE A 94 -14.83 -8.33 -4.51
N SER A 95 -16.10 -8.26 -4.10
CA SER A 95 -17.25 -8.75 -4.85
C SER A 95 -17.84 -7.71 -5.82
N ASP A 96 -17.01 -6.82 -6.38
CA ASP A 96 -17.42 -5.74 -7.30
C ASP A 96 -18.38 -4.73 -6.66
N ASP A 97 -18.23 -4.51 -5.36
CA ASP A 97 -19.02 -3.55 -4.59
C ASP A 97 -18.23 -2.27 -4.30
N LEU A 98 -18.91 -1.14 -4.33
CA LEU A 98 -18.38 0.18 -4.02
C LEU A 98 -19.35 0.95 -3.11
N TRP A 99 -18.82 1.59 -2.07
CA TRP A 99 -19.61 2.40 -1.13
C TRP A 99 -19.08 3.83 -1.06
N GLY A 100 -20.02 4.78 -0.96
CA GLY A 100 -19.77 6.13 -0.49
C GLY A 100 -20.20 6.26 0.96
N ILE A 101 -19.27 6.66 1.84
CA ILE A 101 -19.49 6.74 3.28
C ILE A 101 -19.29 8.19 3.73
N ASP A 102 -20.26 8.76 4.44
CA ASP A 102 -20.08 10.04 5.14
C ASP A 102 -19.12 9.82 6.31
N LEU A 103 -17.88 10.30 6.18
CA LEU A 103 -16.84 10.05 7.19
C LEU A 103 -17.07 10.83 8.48
N ALA A 104 -17.95 11.82 8.49
CA ALA A 104 -18.33 12.52 9.72
C ALA A 104 -19.16 11.62 10.63
N THR A 105 -20.05 10.79 10.07
CA THR A 105 -21.01 9.99 10.84
C THR A 105 -20.83 8.48 10.72
N GLY A 106 -20.00 8.01 9.79
CA GLY A 106 -19.85 6.58 9.48
C GLY A 106 -21.06 5.98 8.78
N LYS A 107 -21.90 6.80 8.13
CA LYS A 107 -23.13 6.34 7.48
C LYS A 107 -22.90 6.15 5.99
N GLN A 108 -23.47 5.08 5.43
CA GLN A 108 -23.54 4.89 4.00
C GLN A 108 -24.40 5.98 3.35
N LEU A 109 -23.86 6.64 2.33
CA LEU A 109 -24.57 7.58 1.46
C LEU A 109 -25.17 6.82 0.27
N TRP A 110 -24.37 5.93 -0.31
CA TRP A 110 -24.77 5.08 -1.43
C TRP A 110 -23.94 3.79 -1.43
N HIS A 111 -24.50 2.76 -2.08
CA HIS A 111 -23.84 1.50 -2.38
C HIS A 111 -24.14 1.15 -3.82
N ARG A 112 -23.14 0.63 -4.52
CA ARG A 112 -23.24 0.16 -5.88
C ARG A 112 -22.55 -1.19 -6.01
N HIS A 113 -23.26 -2.14 -6.61
CA HIS A 113 -22.68 -3.35 -7.16
C HIS A 113 -22.45 -3.14 -8.66
N PHE A 114 -21.28 -3.47 -9.18
CA PHE A 114 -21.02 -3.34 -10.62
C PHE A 114 -21.73 -4.45 -11.40
N ASP A 115 -22.24 -4.09 -12.57
CA ASP A 115 -22.56 -5.12 -13.56
C ASP A 115 -21.25 -5.76 -14.05
N SER A 116 -21.23 -7.09 -14.16
CA SER A 116 -20.11 -7.81 -14.75
C SER A 116 -20.49 -8.31 -16.14
N ALA A 117 -19.67 -7.95 -17.15
CA ALA A 117 -19.73 -8.55 -18.48
C ALA A 117 -18.99 -9.89 -18.56
N TYR A 118 -18.41 -10.35 -17.45
CA TYR A 118 -17.63 -11.58 -17.37
C TYR A 118 -18.37 -12.66 -16.58
N THR A 119 -18.51 -13.81 -17.23
CA THR A 119 -18.95 -15.07 -16.61
C THR A 119 -17.80 -16.07 -16.70
N PRO A 120 -17.34 -16.65 -15.57
CA PRO A 120 -16.32 -17.70 -15.62
C PRO A 120 -16.75 -18.85 -16.55
N PRO A 121 -15.87 -19.31 -17.46
CA PRO A 121 -16.21 -20.46 -18.31
C PRO A 121 -16.46 -21.71 -17.44
N PRO A 122 -17.28 -22.68 -17.89
CA PRO A 122 -17.63 -23.87 -17.10
C PRO A 122 -16.44 -24.67 -16.57
N ASN A 123 -15.31 -24.63 -17.27
CA ASN A 123 -14.06 -25.32 -16.92
C ASN A 123 -12.97 -24.34 -16.45
N ALA A 124 -13.34 -23.13 -16.02
CA ALA A 124 -12.39 -22.22 -15.41
C ALA A 124 -11.72 -22.88 -14.21
N ARG A 125 -10.43 -22.60 -14.01
CA ARG A 125 -9.78 -22.93 -12.74
C ARG A 125 -10.60 -22.28 -11.60
N PRO A 126 -10.95 -23.04 -10.54
CA PRO A 126 -11.66 -22.45 -9.42
C PRO A 126 -10.85 -21.31 -8.80
N ALA A 127 -11.54 -20.39 -8.13
CA ALA A 127 -10.88 -19.40 -7.30
C ALA A 127 -9.93 -20.11 -6.31
N GLY A 128 -8.84 -19.44 -5.99
CA GLY A 128 -7.88 -19.90 -5.01
C GLY A 128 -7.14 -18.71 -4.42
N THR A 129 -6.41 -18.90 -3.34
CA THR A 129 -5.85 -17.80 -2.53
C THR A 129 -5.10 -16.75 -3.36
N LEU A 130 -4.38 -17.18 -4.40
CA LEU A 130 -3.64 -16.29 -5.31
C LEU A 130 -4.52 -15.64 -6.38
N CYS A 131 -5.63 -16.26 -6.79
CA CYS A 131 -6.58 -15.77 -7.79
C CYS A 131 -8.01 -15.81 -7.23
N PRO A 132 -8.38 -14.89 -6.32
CA PRO A 132 -9.71 -14.89 -5.68
C PRO A 132 -10.85 -14.54 -6.65
N GLY A 133 -10.53 -13.91 -7.79
CA GLY A 133 -11.50 -13.25 -8.65
C GLY A 133 -12.10 -12.00 -7.99
N GLY A 134 -12.97 -11.29 -8.70
CA GLY A 134 -13.56 -10.05 -8.23
C GLY A 134 -12.70 -8.81 -8.50
N GLN A 135 -13.08 -7.69 -7.89
CA GLN A 135 -12.33 -6.42 -7.90
C GLN A 135 -11.14 -6.50 -6.94
N THR A 136 -9.94 -6.71 -7.45
CA THR A 136 -8.71 -6.84 -6.63
C THR A 136 -7.87 -5.57 -6.56
N ALA A 137 -8.20 -4.56 -7.37
CA ALA A 137 -7.51 -3.29 -7.36
C ALA A 137 -8.21 -2.31 -6.41
N MET A 138 -7.44 -1.72 -5.50
CA MET A 138 -7.87 -0.52 -4.80
C MET A 138 -8.09 0.60 -5.83
N PRO A 139 -9.26 1.28 -5.80
CA PRO A 139 -9.52 2.41 -6.68
C PRO A 139 -8.48 3.53 -6.54
N ALA A 140 -8.55 4.50 -7.45
CA ALA A 140 -7.87 5.79 -7.31
C ALA A 140 -8.86 6.92 -7.60
N MET A 141 -8.58 8.12 -7.09
CA MET A 141 -9.34 9.33 -7.35
C MET A 141 -8.47 10.41 -7.95
N THR A 142 -9.09 11.25 -8.78
CA THR A 142 -8.52 12.55 -9.16
C THR A 142 -9.42 13.67 -8.66
N LYS A 143 -8.82 14.83 -8.40
CA LYS A 143 -9.54 16.07 -8.10
C LYS A 143 -9.46 16.96 -9.34
N SER A 144 -10.57 17.14 -10.05
CA SER A 144 -10.62 17.94 -11.28
C SER A 144 -10.70 19.44 -11.00
N SER A 145 -11.36 19.81 -9.90
CA SER A 145 -11.43 21.17 -9.34
C SER A 145 -11.88 21.10 -7.89
N ASP A 146 -11.94 22.25 -7.19
CA ASP A 146 -12.39 22.27 -5.81
C ASP A 146 -13.80 21.69 -5.63
N GLY A 147 -13.88 20.62 -4.85
CA GLY A 147 -15.10 19.89 -4.56
C GLY A 147 -15.59 18.94 -5.65
N HIS A 148 -14.88 18.83 -6.77
CA HIS A 148 -15.18 17.92 -7.85
C HIS A 148 -14.09 16.86 -8.00
N TYR A 149 -14.50 15.61 -7.84
CA TYR A 149 -13.64 14.45 -7.80
C TYR A 149 -14.18 13.39 -8.75
N ILE A 150 -13.29 12.53 -9.25
CA ILE A 150 -13.63 11.40 -10.11
C ILE A 150 -12.98 10.16 -9.51
N VAL A 151 -13.78 9.13 -9.24
CA VAL A 151 -13.30 7.80 -8.83
C VAL A 151 -13.05 6.96 -10.07
N TYR A 152 -11.92 6.26 -10.09
CA TYR A 152 -11.56 5.26 -11.08
C TYR A 152 -11.47 3.91 -10.39
N ALA A 153 -12.27 2.95 -10.85
CA ALA A 153 -12.28 1.59 -10.33
C ALA A 153 -12.27 0.60 -11.50
N VAL A 154 -11.83 -0.63 -11.23
CA VAL A 154 -11.84 -1.71 -12.22
C VAL A 154 -12.64 -2.87 -11.66
N GLY A 155 -13.68 -3.29 -12.39
CA GLY A 155 -14.48 -4.45 -12.03
C GLY A 155 -13.78 -5.76 -12.41
N TRP A 156 -14.32 -6.88 -11.93
CA TRP A 156 -13.80 -8.22 -12.24
C TRP A 156 -13.74 -8.52 -13.74
N ASP A 157 -14.62 -7.91 -14.52
CA ASP A 157 -14.64 -8.03 -15.98
C ASP A 157 -13.55 -7.23 -16.70
N GLY A 158 -12.74 -6.46 -15.97
CA GLY A 158 -11.62 -5.68 -16.50
C GLY A 158 -12.01 -4.32 -17.08
N ARG A 159 -13.28 -3.91 -17.01
CA ARG A 159 -13.70 -2.58 -17.42
C ARG A 159 -13.28 -1.53 -16.40
N LEU A 160 -12.81 -0.39 -16.90
CA LEU A 160 -12.54 0.82 -16.13
C LEU A 160 -13.85 1.61 -15.98
N LEU A 161 -14.26 1.85 -14.74
CA LEU A 161 -15.41 2.65 -14.38
C LEU A 161 -14.94 4.05 -13.94
N THR A 162 -15.70 5.08 -14.31
CA THR A 162 -15.51 6.45 -13.82
C THR A 162 -16.76 6.89 -13.07
N ILE A 163 -16.60 7.23 -11.78
CA ILE A 163 -17.74 7.31 -10.86
C ILE A 163 -17.71 8.64 -10.11
N ASP A 164 -18.87 9.28 -10.00
CA ASP A 164 -19.07 10.45 -9.14
C ASP A 164 -19.08 10.01 -7.66
N PRO A 165 -18.17 10.52 -6.80
CA PRO A 165 -18.09 10.08 -5.41
C PRO A 165 -19.26 10.56 -4.55
N GLY A 166 -19.97 11.61 -4.96
CA GLY A 166 -21.15 12.12 -4.25
C GLY A 166 -22.38 11.23 -4.43
N THR A 167 -22.54 10.62 -5.61
CA THR A 167 -23.75 9.84 -5.94
C THR A 167 -23.53 8.36 -6.23
N GLY A 168 -22.29 7.92 -6.46
CA GLY A 168 -21.96 6.55 -6.85
C GLY A 168 -22.34 6.18 -8.29
N LYS A 169 -22.73 7.17 -9.11
CA LYS A 169 -23.18 6.97 -10.49
C LYS A 169 -22.02 7.08 -11.46
N ASP A 170 -22.13 6.38 -12.58
CA ASP A 170 -21.21 6.55 -13.70
C ASP A 170 -21.24 7.99 -14.22
N ILE A 171 -20.05 8.54 -14.46
CA ILE A 171 -19.87 9.79 -15.20
C ILE A 171 -19.93 9.53 -16.70
N GLU A 172 -19.29 8.44 -17.14
CA GLU A 172 -19.38 7.89 -18.49
C GLU A 172 -19.54 6.36 -18.43
N ALA A 173 -19.99 5.77 -19.54
CA ALA A 173 -20.14 4.31 -19.62
C ALA A 173 -18.79 3.58 -19.34
N PRO A 174 -18.80 2.42 -18.65
CA PRO A 174 -17.59 1.65 -18.39
C PRO A 174 -16.80 1.33 -19.66
N GLN A 175 -15.49 1.57 -19.63
CA GLN A 175 -14.58 1.43 -20.76
C GLN A 175 -13.81 0.11 -20.70
N LYS A 176 -13.50 -0.49 -21.87
CA LYS A 176 -12.61 -1.66 -21.91
C LYS A 176 -11.18 -1.26 -21.58
N TRP A 177 -10.52 -2.01 -20.70
CA TRP A 177 -9.10 -1.77 -20.40
C TRP A 177 -8.32 -3.06 -20.18
N LEU A 178 -8.59 -3.80 -19.11
CA LEU A 178 -7.88 -5.02 -18.77
C LEU A 178 -8.63 -6.25 -19.29
N PRO A 179 -7.93 -7.38 -19.51
CA PRO A 179 -8.62 -8.65 -19.67
C PRO A 179 -9.45 -8.96 -18.40
N SER A 180 -10.58 -9.64 -18.58
CA SER A 180 -11.40 -10.07 -17.45
C SER A 180 -10.65 -11.05 -16.55
N ASN A 181 -10.90 -11.01 -15.24
CA ASN A 181 -10.26 -11.87 -14.24
C ASN A 181 -8.73 -11.73 -14.14
N ALA A 182 -8.15 -10.60 -14.60
CA ALA A 182 -6.70 -10.37 -14.64
C ALA A 182 -6.02 -10.06 -13.29
N LYS A 183 -6.74 -10.03 -12.16
CA LYS A 183 -6.20 -9.65 -10.83
C LYS A 183 -5.24 -8.43 -10.83
N PRO A 184 -5.74 -7.23 -11.13
CA PRO A 184 -4.96 -6.00 -11.03
C PRO A 184 -4.66 -5.60 -9.57
N TYR A 185 -3.58 -4.85 -9.38
CA TYR A 185 -3.18 -4.23 -8.11
C TYR A 185 -3.64 -2.76 -8.05
N ALA A 186 -3.39 -2.07 -6.92
CA ALA A 186 -3.91 -0.73 -6.69
C ALA A 186 -3.64 0.23 -7.87
N LEU A 187 -4.69 0.97 -8.27
CA LEU A 187 -4.61 1.90 -9.39
C LEU A 187 -3.76 3.12 -9.04
N ASN A 188 -2.97 3.61 -10.00
CA ASN A 188 -2.28 4.90 -9.92
C ASN A 188 -2.77 5.82 -11.04
N ILE A 189 -2.77 7.14 -10.83
CA ILE A 189 -3.19 8.10 -11.86
C ILE A 189 -2.26 9.30 -11.87
N LYS A 190 -1.60 9.52 -13.00
CA LYS A 190 -0.80 10.72 -13.25
C LYS A 190 -1.11 11.26 -14.63
N ASP A 191 -1.35 12.57 -14.71
CA ASP A 191 -1.50 13.32 -15.98
C ASP A 191 -2.47 12.68 -16.98
N GLY A 192 -3.63 12.21 -16.49
CA GLY A 192 -4.69 11.63 -17.30
C GLY A 192 -4.43 10.18 -17.74
N VAL A 193 -3.43 9.51 -17.17
CA VAL A 193 -3.14 8.10 -17.43
C VAL A 193 -3.36 7.28 -16.16
N VAL A 194 -4.14 6.20 -16.28
CA VAL A 194 -4.33 5.20 -15.23
C VAL A 194 -3.29 4.10 -15.40
N TYR A 195 -2.64 3.70 -14.32
CA TYR A 195 -1.63 2.63 -14.29
C TYR A 195 -2.06 1.52 -13.35
N SER A 196 -1.74 0.28 -13.71
CA SER A 196 -1.88 -0.88 -12.84
C SER A 196 -0.89 -1.96 -13.27
N SER A 197 -0.62 -2.90 -12.37
CA SER A 197 0.05 -4.16 -12.71
C SER A 197 -0.90 -5.33 -12.52
N VAL A 198 -0.59 -6.46 -13.18
CA VAL A 198 -1.31 -7.73 -13.12
C VAL A 198 -0.34 -8.84 -12.76
N SER A 199 -0.77 -9.78 -11.93
CA SER A 199 0.06 -10.89 -11.45
C SER A 199 -0.74 -12.19 -11.23
N GLN A 200 -0.02 -13.27 -10.86
CA GLN A 200 -0.51 -14.61 -10.53
C GLN A 200 -1.28 -15.36 -11.63
N GLY A 201 -1.29 -14.86 -12.88
CA GLY A 201 -1.75 -15.62 -14.03
C GLY A 201 -3.27 -15.79 -14.05
N CYS A 202 -3.98 -14.99 -13.26
CA CYS A 202 -5.41 -15.07 -13.12
C CYS A 202 -6.09 -14.78 -14.47
N GLY A 203 -7.13 -15.55 -14.80
CA GLY A 203 -7.77 -15.47 -16.12
C GLY A 203 -6.87 -15.88 -17.31
N GLY A 204 -5.69 -16.46 -17.06
CA GLY A 204 -4.72 -16.78 -18.12
C GLY A 204 -3.93 -15.57 -18.61
N VAL A 205 -3.94 -14.46 -17.86
CA VAL A 205 -3.28 -13.21 -18.24
C VAL A 205 -1.82 -13.26 -17.81
N ALA A 206 -0.91 -12.99 -18.74
CA ALA A 206 0.51 -12.87 -18.43
C ALA A 206 0.75 -11.77 -17.38
N PHE A 207 1.80 -11.90 -16.58
CA PHE A 207 2.21 -10.84 -15.66
C PHE A 207 2.57 -9.60 -16.48
N THR A 208 1.86 -8.50 -16.25
CA THR A 208 1.87 -7.37 -17.19
C THR A 208 1.73 -6.06 -16.44
N PHE A 209 2.49 -5.06 -16.87
CA PHE A 209 2.28 -3.67 -16.50
C PHE A 209 1.34 -3.05 -17.54
N PHE A 210 0.27 -2.39 -17.08
CA PHE A 210 -0.73 -1.74 -17.93
C PHE A 210 -0.79 -0.22 -17.70
N SER A 211 -1.11 0.49 -18.77
CA SER A 211 -1.50 1.90 -18.75
C SER A 211 -2.76 2.13 -19.57
N TYR A 212 -3.51 3.17 -19.23
CA TYR A 212 -4.72 3.61 -19.94
C TYR A 212 -4.78 5.13 -19.99
N ASP A 213 -4.64 5.71 -21.18
CA ASP A 213 -4.80 7.15 -21.39
C ASP A 213 -6.29 7.51 -21.46
N ILE A 214 -6.78 8.29 -20.50
CA ILE A 214 -8.21 8.58 -20.30
C ILE A 214 -8.78 9.38 -21.47
N ALA A 215 -7.99 10.29 -22.05
CA ALA A 215 -8.43 11.18 -23.11
C ALA A 215 -8.57 10.46 -24.46
N THR A 216 -7.57 9.65 -24.82
CA THR A 216 -7.53 8.93 -26.10
C THR A 216 -8.14 7.52 -26.02
N LYS A 217 -8.45 7.06 -24.81
CA LYS A 217 -8.94 5.70 -24.52
C LYS A 217 -7.97 4.61 -24.99
N LYS A 218 -6.68 4.93 -25.13
CA LYS A 218 -5.62 4.01 -25.54
C LYS A 218 -5.10 3.23 -24.34
N SER A 219 -5.02 1.90 -24.50
CA SER A 219 -4.34 1.02 -23.55
C SER A 219 -2.97 0.64 -24.09
N SER A 220 -1.99 0.54 -23.21
CA SER A 220 -0.68 -0.04 -23.53
C SER A 220 -0.24 -0.99 -22.43
N LEU A 221 0.56 -1.97 -22.81
CA LEU A 221 1.02 -3.04 -21.93
C LEU A 221 2.51 -3.33 -22.14
N PHE A 222 3.16 -3.78 -21.08
CA PHE A 222 4.53 -4.30 -21.11
C PHE A 222 4.60 -5.60 -20.31
N VAL A 223 5.16 -6.63 -20.93
CA VAL A 223 5.34 -7.96 -20.32
C VAL A 223 6.83 -8.13 -20.01
N PRO A 224 7.24 -8.18 -18.72
CA PRO A 224 8.64 -8.31 -18.35
C PRO A 224 9.22 -9.71 -18.56
N THR A 225 8.40 -10.70 -18.98
CA THR A 225 8.82 -12.09 -19.19
C THR A 225 9.63 -12.64 -18.01
N GLY A 226 9.03 -12.56 -16.82
CA GLY A 226 9.60 -12.97 -15.54
C GLY A 226 8.47 -13.31 -14.58
N GLY A 227 8.67 -13.11 -13.27
CA GLY A 227 7.61 -13.37 -12.29
C GLY A 227 6.62 -12.22 -12.12
N GLY A 228 5.66 -12.45 -11.22
CA GLY A 228 4.50 -11.60 -11.08
C GLY A 228 4.81 -10.15 -10.67
N LEU A 229 3.97 -9.19 -11.08
CA LEU A 229 4.06 -7.79 -10.64
C LEU A 229 3.03 -7.51 -9.54
N TRP A 230 3.33 -7.91 -8.31
CA TRP A 230 2.34 -8.01 -7.21
C TRP A 230 2.61 -7.15 -5.97
N GLY A 231 3.41 -6.10 -6.12
CA GLY A 231 3.47 -4.98 -5.19
C GLY A 231 2.08 -4.42 -4.88
N ARG A 232 1.73 -4.40 -3.59
CA ARG A 232 0.37 -4.09 -3.12
C ARG A 232 -0.12 -2.70 -3.51
N ARG A 233 0.77 -1.72 -3.48
CA ARG A 233 0.48 -0.34 -3.90
C ARG A 233 0.42 -0.20 -5.43
N GLY A 234 0.49 -1.29 -6.18
CA GLY A 234 0.53 -1.28 -7.63
C GLY A 234 1.79 -0.59 -8.14
N VAL A 235 1.65 0.12 -9.25
CA VAL A 235 2.73 0.88 -9.89
C VAL A 235 3.02 2.16 -9.11
N SER A 236 4.30 2.49 -8.87
CA SER A 236 4.72 3.85 -8.51
C SER A 236 5.10 4.64 -9.75
N VAL A 237 4.80 5.93 -9.79
CA VAL A 237 5.10 6.81 -10.93
C VAL A 237 5.87 8.02 -10.41
N SER A 238 7.07 8.24 -10.94
CA SER A 238 7.93 9.36 -10.54
C SER A 238 7.43 10.70 -11.11
N PRO A 239 7.95 11.83 -10.59
CA PRO A 239 7.72 13.14 -11.21
C PRO A 239 8.15 13.21 -12.69
N GLN A 240 9.13 12.39 -13.09
CA GLN A 240 9.65 12.30 -14.47
C GLN A 240 8.84 11.35 -15.38
N ASP A 241 7.61 10.97 -14.99
CA ASP A 241 6.70 10.12 -15.78
C ASP A 241 7.17 8.69 -16.02
N VAL A 242 8.02 8.18 -15.12
CA VAL A 242 8.49 6.79 -15.16
C VAL A 242 7.73 5.96 -14.14
N GLY A 243 7.06 4.93 -14.60
CA GLY A 243 6.39 3.93 -13.77
C GLY A 243 7.33 2.80 -13.36
N TYR A 244 7.39 2.46 -12.08
CA TYR A 244 8.26 1.40 -11.55
C TYR A 244 7.46 0.26 -10.95
N MET A 245 7.97 -0.95 -11.14
CA MET A 245 7.37 -2.14 -10.55
C MET A 245 8.40 -3.25 -10.34
N GLY A 246 8.32 -3.92 -9.18
CA GLY A 246 9.08 -5.13 -8.90
C GLY A 246 8.49 -6.35 -9.64
N THR A 247 9.36 -7.27 -10.02
CA THR A 247 9.00 -8.55 -10.66
C THR A 247 9.37 -9.71 -9.75
N GLY A 248 8.48 -10.69 -9.67
CA GLY A 248 8.71 -11.93 -8.93
C GLY A 248 9.61 -12.92 -9.67
N ASP A 249 9.49 -14.19 -9.26
CA ASP A 249 10.23 -15.34 -9.77
C ASP A 249 10.31 -15.45 -11.29
N GLY A 250 11.53 -15.32 -11.80
CA GLY A 250 11.85 -15.59 -13.19
C GLY A 250 13.34 -15.49 -13.45
N GLU A 251 13.75 -15.93 -14.63
CA GLU A 251 15.12 -15.74 -15.09
C GLU A 251 15.46 -14.25 -15.20
N TRP A 252 16.64 -13.87 -14.69
CA TRP A 252 17.25 -12.59 -15.00
C TRP A 252 18.10 -12.72 -16.27
N ASN A 253 17.55 -12.30 -17.41
CA ASN A 253 18.25 -12.29 -18.69
C ASN A 253 17.75 -11.11 -19.56
N PRO A 254 18.18 -9.86 -19.25
CA PRO A 254 17.74 -8.68 -19.97
C PRO A 254 18.01 -8.70 -21.47
N GLU A 255 19.10 -9.35 -21.92
CA GLU A 255 19.43 -9.52 -23.34
C GLU A 255 18.38 -10.35 -24.09
N ALA A 256 17.75 -11.30 -23.41
CA ALA A 256 16.61 -12.07 -23.90
C ALA A 256 15.25 -11.40 -23.61
N GLY A 257 15.24 -10.23 -22.95
CA GLY A 257 14.03 -9.54 -22.51
C GLY A 257 13.33 -10.19 -21.32
N HIS A 258 14.06 -10.97 -20.51
CA HIS A 258 13.58 -11.57 -19.27
C HIS A 258 14.03 -10.74 -18.06
N PHE A 259 13.08 -10.17 -17.34
CA PHE A 259 13.33 -9.28 -16.21
C PHE A 259 12.80 -9.88 -14.90
N GLY A 260 13.00 -11.18 -14.64
CA GLY A 260 12.60 -11.83 -13.39
C GLY A 260 13.46 -11.41 -12.18
N ASN A 261 12.87 -11.46 -10.97
CA ASN A 261 13.48 -11.03 -9.70
C ASN A 261 14.21 -9.68 -9.82
N GLY A 262 13.54 -8.71 -10.43
CA GLY A 262 14.08 -7.39 -10.75
C GLY A 262 13.09 -6.26 -10.48
N ILE A 263 13.44 -5.07 -10.94
CA ILE A 263 12.59 -3.88 -11.01
C ILE A 263 12.68 -3.38 -12.44
N VAL A 264 11.53 -3.05 -13.05
CA VAL A 264 11.47 -2.39 -14.35
C VAL A 264 10.98 -0.96 -14.20
N GLY A 265 11.58 -0.03 -14.94
CA GLY A 265 11.15 1.36 -15.10
C GLY A 265 10.63 1.58 -16.52
N LEU A 266 9.38 2.01 -16.65
CA LEU A 266 8.69 2.16 -17.93
C LEU A 266 8.16 3.59 -18.10
N HIS A 267 8.32 4.17 -19.29
CA HIS A 267 7.72 5.46 -19.64
C HIS A 267 6.73 5.30 -20.80
N LEU A 268 5.83 6.27 -20.97
CA LEU A 268 5.00 6.36 -22.16
C LEU A 268 5.69 7.21 -23.22
N ASN A 269 5.82 6.66 -24.43
CA ASN A 269 6.24 7.47 -25.58
C ASN A 269 5.09 8.36 -26.08
N ASN A 270 5.36 9.22 -27.08
CA ASN A 270 4.35 10.10 -27.70
C ASN A 270 3.13 9.35 -28.26
N GLY A 271 3.31 8.08 -28.65
CA GLY A 271 2.25 7.19 -29.14
C GLY A 271 1.33 6.64 -28.04
N LYS A 272 1.63 6.92 -26.76
CA LYS A 272 1.04 6.31 -25.57
C LYS A 272 1.36 4.83 -25.43
N GLU A 273 2.55 4.43 -25.89
CA GLU A 273 3.05 3.07 -25.73
C GLU A 273 4.04 3.00 -24.56
N LEU A 274 3.89 2.00 -23.70
CA LEU A 274 4.85 1.70 -22.65
C LEU A 274 6.16 1.23 -23.27
N ARG A 275 7.26 1.86 -22.86
CA ARG A 275 8.62 1.56 -23.29
C ARG A 275 9.50 1.39 -22.06
N LEU A 276 10.32 0.35 -22.08
CA LEU A 276 11.35 0.13 -21.08
C LEU A 276 12.31 1.32 -21.12
N GLN A 277 12.43 2.00 -19.98
CA GLN A 277 13.41 3.06 -19.78
C GLN A 277 14.68 2.47 -19.19
N ASP A 278 14.54 1.69 -18.12
CA ASP A 278 15.65 1.14 -17.36
C ASP A 278 15.18 -0.06 -16.51
N TYR A 279 16.10 -0.80 -15.91
CA TYR A 279 15.84 -1.96 -15.08
C TYR A 279 16.94 -2.18 -14.05
N PHE A 280 16.61 -2.92 -12.98
CA PHE A 280 17.56 -3.31 -11.94
C PHE A 280 17.30 -4.75 -11.48
N SER A 281 18.34 -5.50 -11.16
CA SER A 281 18.21 -6.71 -10.33
C SER A 281 19.45 -6.92 -9.46
N PRO A 282 19.29 -7.31 -8.19
CA PRO A 282 20.44 -7.46 -7.31
C PRO A 282 21.37 -8.59 -7.81
N PRO A 283 22.68 -8.58 -7.49
CA PRO A 283 23.63 -9.58 -7.97
C PRO A 283 23.27 -11.04 -7.62
N ASN A 284 22.46 -11.26 -6.57
CA ASN A 284 21.98 -12.56 -6.12
C ASN A 284 20.61 -12.97 -6.70
N ALA A 285 20.13 -12.35 -7.78
CA ALA A 285 18.83 -12.65 -8.40
C ALA A 285 18.60 -14.14 -8.66
N ASP A 286 19.60 -14.87 -9.19
CA ASP A 286 19.48 -16.31 -9.46
C ASP A 286 19.27 -17.13 -8.19
N TYR A 287 19.84 -16.68 -7.07
CA TYR A 287 19.61 -17.31 -5.77
C TYR A 287 18.19 -17.01 -5.29
N MET A 288 17.76 -15.76 -5.39
CA MET A 288 16.41 -15.35 -5.00
C MET A 288 15.34 -16.11 -5.80
N PHE A 289 15.52 -16.22 -7.12
CA PHE A 289 14.63 -16.99 -8.00
C PHE A 289 14.53 -18.45 -7.58
N LYS A 290 15.66 -19.11 -7.28
CA LYS A 290 15.65 -20.52 -6.80
C LYS A 290 15.00 -20.70 -5.43
N ARG A 291 14.82 -19.62 -4.68
CA ARG A 291 14.30 -19.63 -3.31
C ARG A 291 12.93 -18.98 -3.18
N ASP A 292 12.29 -18.58 -4.29
CA ASP A 292 11.02 -17.84 -4.28
C ASP A 292 11.08 -16.62 -3.35
N LEU A 293 12.13 -15.82 -3.54
CA LEU A 293 12.36 -14.57 -2.83
C LEU A 293 12.04 -13.36 -3.71
N ASP A 294 10.85 -13.38 -4.33
CA ASP A 294 10.31 -12.33 -5.19
C ASP A 294 10.63 -10.90 -4.76
N ILE A 295 10.94 -10.03 -5.74
CA ILE A 295 10.85 -8.57 -5.57
C ILE A 295 9.36 -8.19 -5.65
N ASN A 296 8.67 -8.47 -4.55
CA ASN A 296 7.21 -8.46 -4.46
C ASN A 296 6.61 -7.15 -3.95
N VAL A 297 7.43 -6.16 -3.63
CA VAL A 297 6.99 -4.92 -3.00
C VAL A 297 7.05 -3.79 -4.00
N THR A 298 6.00 -2.96 -4.04
CA THR A 298 6.00 -1.75 -4.86
C THR A 298 7.19 -0.87 -4.50
N PRO A 299 8.12 -0.58 -5.44
CA PRO A 299 9.21 0.33 -5.19
C PRO A 299 8.68 1.73 -4.88
N VAL A 300 9.28 2.43 -3.91
CA VAL A 300 8.88 3.80 -3.58
C VAL A 300 9.78 4.79 -4.32
N ALA A 301 9.17 5.67 -5.11
CA ALA A 301 9.88 6.68 -5.90
C ALA A 301 9.81 8.03 -5.18
N PHE A 302 10.96 8.58 -4.79
CA PHE A 302 11.03 9.83 -4.03
C PHE A 302 12.28 10.63 -4.38
N ASP A 303 12.24 11.93 -4.11
CA ASP A 303 13.40 12.80 -4.31
C ASP A 303 13.99 13.17 -2.95
N SER A 304 15.32 13.18 -2.85
CA SER A 304 16.02 13.57 -1.63
C SER A 304 17.33 14.25 -1.99
N LYS A 305 17.60 15.39 -1.35
CA LYS A 305 18.86 16.15 -1.51
C LYS A 305 19.21 16.47 -2.97
N GLY A 306 18.20 16.66 -3.83
CA GLY A 306 18.40 16.95 -5.25
C GLY A 306 18.64 15.72 -6.13
N HIS A 307 18.54 14.51 -5.58
CA HIS A 307 18.66 13.25 -6.31
C HIS A 307 17.30 12.57 -6.49
N HIS A 308 17.13 11.90 -7.63
CA HIS A 308 15.98 11.08 -7.93
C HIS A 308 16.22 9.66 -7.41
N LEU A 309 15.54 9.27 -6.32
CA LEU A 309 15.80 8.00 -5.66
C LEU A 309 14.63 7.02 -5.85
N LEU A 310 14.99 5.74 -5.79
CA LEU A 310 14.06 4.62 -5.70
C LEU A 310 14.53 3.69 -4.57
N ALA A 311 13.60 3.24 -3.74
CA ALA A 311 13.87 2.14 -2.82
C ALA A 311 13.04 0.91 -3.19
N GLY A 312 13.72 -0.23 -3.34
CA GLY A 312 13.13 -1.54 -3.59
C GLY A 312 13.45 -2.52 -2.46
N THR A 313 12.63 -3.57 -2.33
CA THR A 313 12.86 -4.67 -1.37
C THR A 313 12.16 -5.94 -1.86
N SER A 314 12.37 -7.05 -1.15
CA SER A 314 11.85 -8.37 -1.49
C SER A 314 11.50 -9.19 -0.26
N LYS A 315 10.97 -10.39 -0.50
CA LYS A 315 10.90 -11.47 0.50
C LYS A 315 12.27 -11.79 1.13
N GLU A 316 13.40 -11.50 0.48
CA GLU A 316 14.75 -11.66 1.08
C GLU A 316 14.91 -10.81 2.36
N CYS A 317 14.12 -9.74 2.53
CA CYS A 317 14.22 -8.82 3.66
C CYS A 317 15.47 -7.93 3.62
N ARG A 318 15.77 -7.41 2.43
CA ARG A 318 16.84 -6.46 2.14
C ARG A 318 16.31 -5.28 1.35
N VAL A 319 16.77 -4.08 1.68
CA VAL A 319 16.45 -2.88 0.90
C VAL A 319 17.61 -2.52 -0.02
N TRP A 320 17.27 -2.16 -1.26
CA TRP A 320 18.16 -1.52 -2.21
C TRP A 320 17.75 -0.07 -2.40
N LEU A 321 18.70 0.85 -2.20
CA LEU A 321 18.58 2.24 -2.62
C LEU A 321 19.21 2.39 -4.01
N LEU A 322 18.47 2.96 -4.95
CA LEU A 322 18.83 3.07 -6.36
C LEU A 322 18.72 4.53 -6.81
N ASP A 323 19.54 4.90 -7.79
CA ASP A 323 19.38 6.12 -8.56
C ASP A 323 18.35 5.87 -9.66
N ARG A 324 17.39 6.78 -9.85
CA ARG A 324 16.40 6.66 -10.92
C ARG A 324 16.91 7.11 -12.28
N ASP A 325 17.98 7.89 -12.30
CA ASP A 325 18.60 8.36 -13.53
C ASP A 325 19.59 7.31 -14.10
N GLU A 326 19.96 6.31 -13.30
CA GLU A 326 20.87 5.20 -13.65
C GLU A 326 20.56 3.96 -12.79
N LEU A 327 19.46 3.24 -13.09
CA LEU A 327 19.00 2.13 -12.23
C LEU A 327 20.05 1.02 -12.22
N GLY A 328 20.73 0.87 -11.10
CA GLY A 328 21.73 -0.17 -10.93
C GLY A 328 23.09 0.14 -11.55
N GLY A 329 23.36 1.38 -11.97
CA GLY A 329 24.61 1.75 -12.62
C GLY A 329 24.79 1.11 -14.01
N ASP A 330 26.01 1.19 -14.55
CA ASP A 330 26.42 0.60 -15.83
C ASP A 330 26.04 -0.90 -16.01
N ASP A 331 25.95 -1.66 -14.92
CA ASP A 331 25.64 -3.09 -14.97
C ASP A 331 24.16 -3.42 -14.72
N HIS A 332 23.34 -2.42 -14.39
CA HIS A 332 21.95 -2.57 -13.96
C HIS A 332 21.77 -3.48 -12.72
N ARG A 333 22.81 -3.61 -11.88
CA ARG A 333 22.82 -4.47 -10.69
C ARG A 333 23.45 -3.83 -9.46
N THR A 334 24.15 -2.72 -9.62
CA THR A 334 24.84 -2.02 -8.56
C THR A 334 23.94 -0.97 -7.89
N SER A 335 23.43 -1.30 -6.70
CA SER A 335 22.68 -0.33 -5.89
C SER A 335 23.58 0.78 -5.34
N LEU A 336 23.03 1.99 -5.13
CA LEU A 336 23.68 3.04 -4.34
C LEU A 336 24.01 2.56 -2.91
N TYR A 337 23.10 1.78 -2.32
CA TYR A 337 23.31 1.08 -1.06
C TYR A 337 22.40 -0.14 -0.94
N SER A 338 22.90 -1.19 -0.29
CA SER A 338 22.13 -2.37 0.09
C SER A 338 22.22 -2.58 1.60
N THR A 339 21.09 -2.70 2.30
CA THR A 339 21.10 -2.99 3.74
C THR A 339 21.67 -4.39 4.00
N PRO A 340 22.14 -4.71 5.22
CA PRO A 340 22.16 -6.10 5.68
C PRO A 340 20.74 -6.70 5.69
N LEU A 341 20.64 -8.03 5.86
CA LEU A 341 19.35 -8.70 6.07
C LEU A 341 18.68 -8.18 7.34
N ILE A 342 17.48 -7.65 7.21
CA ILE A 342 16.65 -7.16 8.33
C ILE A 342 16.01 -8.35 9.04
N CYS A 343 15.53 -9.33 8.28
CA CYS A 343 14.83 -10.54 8.74
C CYS A 343 15.07 -11.70 7.76
N ASN A 344 14.28 -12.77 7.83
CA ASN A 344 14.27 -13.91 6.90
C ASN A 344 15.64 -14.59 6.67
N VAL A 345 16.38 -14.83 7.76
CA VAL A 345 17.73 -15.43 7.71
C VAL A 345 17.72 -16.83 7.07
N GLN A 346 16.59 -17.54 7.16
CA GLN A 346 16.43 -18.89 6.60
C GLN A 346 16.01 -18.88 5.13
N SER A 347 15.83 -17.71 4.51
CA SER A 347 15.39 -17.59 3.11
C SER A 347 14.11 -18.40 2.87
N ASN A 348 13.15 -18.19 3.76
CA ASN A 348 11.81 -18.76 3.70
C ASN A 348 10.98 -17.95 2.69
N TYR A 349 10.42 -18.64 1.70
CA TYR A 349 9.62 -18.03 0.65
C TYR A 349 8.22 -17.59 1.12
N ALA A 350 7.83 -18.05 2.32
CA ALA A 350 6.51 -17.87 2.91
C ALA A 350 6.62 -17.33 4.33
N ASN A 351 5.65 -16.49 4.75
CA ASN A 351 5.47 -16.05 6.15
C ASN A 351 6.65 -15.29 6.79
N GLU A 352 7.73 -15.04 6.06
CA GLU A 352 8.89 -14.23 6.46
C GLU A 352 9.30 -13.32 5.31
N GLY A 353 10.00 -12.23 5.62
CA GLY A 353 10.41 -11.24 4.63
C GLY A 353 9.53 -10.01 4.59
N VAL A 354 9.65 -9.20 3.53
CA VAL A 354 8.79 -8.02 3.35
C VAL A 354 7.59 -8.36 2.47
N TRP A 355 6.39 -8.32 3.06
CA TRP A 355 5.12 -8.57 2.36
C TRP A 355 4.20 -7.34 2.31
N GLY A 356 4.44 -6.37 3.21
CA GLY A 356 3.75 -5.09 3.22
C GLY A 356 4.41 -4.04 2.32
N ALA A 357 4.01 -2.77 2.47
CA ALA A 357 4.54 -1.66 1.68
C ALA A 357 5.51 -0.79 2.47
N MET A 358 6.69 -0.51 1.89
CA MET A 358 7.64 0.47 2.42
C MET A 358 7.06 1.87 2.36
N SER A 359 7.56 2.77 3.22
CA SER A 359 7.19 4.18 3.14
C SER A 359 8.36 5.11 3.46
N THR A 360 8.38 6.27 2.82
CA THR A 360 9.42 7.29 2.95
C THR A 360 8.80 8.62 3.29
N TRP A 361 9.49 9.43 4.10
CA TRP A 361 9.04 10.78 4.45
C TRP A 361 10.21 11.69 4.76
N ASN A 362 9.96 12.99 4.65
CA ASN A 362 10.86 14.02 5.18
C ASN A 362 10.35 14.51 6.54
N ASP A 363 11.22 14.58 7.55
CA ASP A 363 10.88 15.22 8.82
C ASP A 363 11.02 16.76 8.75
N ALA A 364 10.67 17.44 9.84
CA ALA A 364 10.72 18.90 9.92
C ALA A 364 12.14 19.49 9.77
N SER A 365 13.20 18.68 9.92
CA SER A 365 14.58 19.10 9.68
C SER A 365 15.05 18.88 8.24
N GLY A 366 14.21 18.25 7.40
CA GLY A 366 14.56 17.87 6.03
C GLY A 366 15.32 16.54 5.92
N GLN A 367 15.43 15.77 7.01
CA GLN A 367 15.97 14.40 6.94
C GLN A 367 14.95 13.49 6.26
N THR A 368 15.39 12.78 5.23
CA THR A 368 14.59 11.72 4.60
C THR A 368 14.75 10.41 5.37
N TRP A 369 13.63 9.74 5.59
CA TRP A 369 13.53 8.47 6.31
C TRP A 369 12.88 7.42 5.43
N LEU A 370 13.17 6.15 5.70
CA LEU A 370 12.56 4.99 5.04
C LEU A 370 12.17 3.97 6.10
N THR A 371 10.92 3.53 6.12
CA THR A 371 10.45 2.45 7.00
C THR A 371 10.05 1.22 6.18
N VAL A 372 10.41 0.06 6.71
CA VAL A 372 10.26 -1.24 6.06
C VAL A 372 9.48 -2.15 7.00
N PRO A 373 8.21 -2.48 6.66
CA PRO A 373 7.49 -3.52 7.39
C PRO A 373 8.13 -4.88 7.13
N PHE A 374 8.11 -5.79 8.10
CA PHE A 374 8.62 -7.15 7.91
C PHE A 374 7.83 -8.18 8.69
N TYR A 375 7.82 -9.40 8.16
CA TYR A 375 7.21 -10.59 8.74
C TYR A 375 8.30 -11.50 9.31
N GLY A 376 7.95 -12.22 10.37
CA GLY A 376 8.83 -13.18 11.01
C GLY A 376 9.87 -12.56 11.96
N PRO A 377 10.83 -13.38 12.44
CA PRO A 377 11.80 -12.95 13.43
C PRO A 377 12.78 -11.94 12.84
N ILE A 378 13.12 -10.92 13.64
CA ILE A 378 14.20 -10.00 13.28
C ILE A 378 15.53 -10.73 13.24
N ASN A 379 16.38 -10.39 12.27
CA ASN A 379 17.72 -10.96 12.19
C ASN A 379 18.50 -10.61 13.47
N PRO A 380 19.03 -11.60 14.22
CA PRO A 380 19.81 -11.35 15.43
C PRO A 380 21.01 -10.40 15.23
N ALA A 381 21.58 -10.37 14.01
CA ALA A 381 22.70 -9.49 13.66
C ALA A 381 22.28 -8.07 13.24
N PHE A 382 20.99 -7.82 13.01
CA PHE A 382 20.49 -6.49 12.63
C PHE A 382 20.21 -5.65 13.89
N HIS A 383 20.84 -4.48 13.98
CA HIS A 383 20.71 -3.58 15.12
C HIS A 383 20.38 -2.15 14.67
N ALA A 384 19.57 -1.47 15.47
CA ALA A 384 19.32 -0.04 15.36
C ALA A 384 19.66 0.65 16.70
N PRO A 385 20.01 1.95 16.68
CA PRO A 385 20.27 2.72 17.90
C PRO A 385 19.12 2.73 18.89
N ILE A 386 17.86 2.72 18.41
CA ILE A 386 16.67 2.61 19.24
C ILE A 386 15.98 1.27 18.93
N ASP A 387 15.99 0.36 19.90
CA ASP A 387 15.33 -0.95 19.78
C ASP A 387 14.12 -0.99 20.72
N ASN A 388 12.92 -0.73 20.18
CA ASN A 388 11.66 -0.85 20.92
C ASN A 388 11.13 -2.30 20.92
N GLY A 389 11.81 -3.20 20.20
CA GLY A 389 11.44 -4.59 19.97
C GLY A 389 11.95 -5.57 21.00
N THR A 390 13.02 -5.21 21.69
CA THR A 390 13.65 -6.06 22.70
C THR A 390 12.90 -6.00 24.02
N ASN A 391 12.38 -7.14 24.45
CA ASN A 391 11.80 -7.27 25.78
C ASN A 391 12.88 -7.05 26.85
N SER A 392 12.69 -6.04 27.71
CA SER A 392 13.69 -5.66 28.71
C SER A 392 14.00 -6.75 29.74
N LYS A 393 13.05 -7.68 29.99
CA LYS A 393 13.17 -8.79 30.94
C LYS A 393 13.72 -10.05 30.30
N THR A 394 13.13 -10.53 29.21
CA THR A 394 13.49 -11.81 28.58
C THR A 394 14.65 -11.68 27.59
N LYS A 395 14.98 -10.44 27.17
CA LYS A 395 15.94 -10.14 26.10
C LYS A 395 15.55 -10.69 24.72
N GLU A 396 14.35 -11.25 24.60
CA GLU A 396 13.81 -11.68 23.32
C GLU A 396 13.50 -10.46 22.46
N ARG A 397 13.83 -10.54 21.17
CA ARG A 397 13.50 -9.54 20.15
C ARG A 397 12.28 -10.00 19.36
N ASN A 398 11.83 -9.18 18.40
CA ASN A 398 10.67 -9.45 17.55
C ASN A 398 10.73 -10.86 16.94
N LYS A 399 9.63 -11.59 17.06
CA LYS A 399 9.49 -12.98 16.57
C LYS A 399 8.53 -13.07 15.40
N ARG A 400 7.57 -12.15 15.29
CA ARG A 400 6.48 -12.21 14.31
C ARG A 400 6.53 -11.11 13.26
N GLY A 401 7.26 -10.03 13.53
CA GLY A 401 7.45 -8.96 12.57
C GLY A 401 7.68 -7.62 13.25
N GLY A 402 7.59 -6.55 12.45
CA GLY A 402 7.77 -5.20 12.94
C GLY A 402 8.02 -4.22 11.82
N LEU A 403 8.53 -3.04 12.19
CA LEU A 403 9.05 -2.03 11.30
C LEU A 403 10.55 -1.84 11.59
N ALA A 404 11.36 -1.82 10.53
CA ALA A 404 12.74 -1.37 10.58
C ALA A 404 12.85 -0.04 9.83
N THR A 405 13.38 0.98 10.50
CA THR A 405 13.43 2.34 9.95
C THR A 405 14.86 2.85 9.83
N PHE A 406 15.13 3.51 8.72
CA PHE A 406 16.43 4.01 8.31
C PHE A 406 16.38 5.51 8.05
N LYS A 407 17.51 6.19 8.28
CA LYS A 407 17.77 7.51 7.72
C LYS A 407 18.42 7.32 6.34
N VAL A 408 17.91 8.01 5.33
CA VAL A 408 18.54 8.06 4.01
C VAL A 408 19.61 9.15 4.03
N ASN A 409 20.87 8.74 3.92
CA ASN A 409 22.01 9.64 4.05
C ASN A 409 22.91 9.58 2.82
N GLU A 410 23.59 10.70 2.62
CA GLU A 410 24.63 10.86 1.61
C GLU A 410 25.77 11.63 2.27
N ARG A 411 26.99 11.10 2.18
CA ARG A 411 28.20 11.73 2.72
C ARG A 411 29.33 11.55 1.71
N ASN A 412 29.86 12.67 1.20
CA ASN A 412 30.94 12.68 0.21
C ASN A 412 30.63 11.80 -1.03
N GLY A 413 29.41 11.92 -1.58
CA GLY A 413 28.96 11.14 -2.74
C GLY A 413 28.66 9.67 -2.44
N LYS A 414 28.69 9.23 -1.18
CA LYS A 414 28.36 7.86 -0.77
C LYS A 414 27.03 7.82 -0.04
N TRP A 415 26.13 6.98 -0.53
CA TRP A 415 24.83 6.75 0.06
C TRP A 415 24.87 5.72 1.19
N SER A 416 23.99 5.89 2.16
CA SER A 416 23.72 4.90 3.21
C SER A 416 22.26 4.91 3.65
N LEU A 417 21.78 3.73 4.05
CA LEU A 417 20.56 3.57 4.83
C LEU A 417 20.98 3.26 6.27
N ASP A 418 21.06 4.29 7.11
CA ASP A 418 21.53 4.14 8.49
C ASP A 418 20.36 3.67 9.36
N PRO A 419 20.42 2.48 9.99
CA PRO A 419 19.37 2.04 10.92
C PRO A 419 19.15 3.08 12.02
N ALA A 420 17.89 3.43 12.28
CA ALA A 420 17.53 4.46 13.24
C ALA A 420 16.72 3.88 14.40
N TRP A 421 15.65 3.16 14.09
CA TRP A 421 14.83 2.50 15.10
C TRP A 421 14.14 1.24 14.59
N ILE A 422 13.84 0.35 15.52
CA ILE A 422 13.01 -0.86 15.33
C ILE A 422 11.77 -0.72 16.21
N SER A 423 10.59 -1.07 15.69
CA SER A 423 9.33 -1.06 16.46
C SER A 423 9.25 -2.18 17.49
N GLU A 424 8.23 -2.16 18.34
CA GLU A 424 7.82 -3.36 19.08
C GLU A 424 7.43 -4.53 18.13
N ASP A 425 7.24 -5.74 18.67
CA ASP A 425 6.77 -6.90 17.90
C ASP A 425 5.36 -6.63 17.35
N ILE A 426 5.25 -6.55 16.02
CA ILE A 426 3.99 -6.40 15.30
C ILE A 426 3.75 -7.72 14.56
N ASP A 427 2.62 -8.36 14.83
CA ASP A 427 2.24 -9.62 14.19
C ASP A 427 2.00 -9.41 12.70
N ASN A 428 2.95 -9.85 11.85
CA ASN A 428 2.95 -9.59 10.41
C ASN A 428 2.78 -8.09 10.12
N GLY A 429 3.82 -7.31 10.48
CA GLY A 429 3.82 -5.86 10.32
C GLY A 429 3.58 -5.44 8.86
N GLU A 430 2.64 -4.54 8.66
CA GLU A 430 2.13 -4.16 7.34
C GLU A 430 2.35 -2.69 6.98
N THR A 431 1.86 -2.32 5.78
CA THR A 431 1.86 -0.97 5.19
C THR A 431 1.78 0.16 6.21
N ALA A 432 2.75 1.08 6.12
CA ALA A 432 2.81 2.30 6.91
C ALA A 432 2.24 3.51 6.15
N ILE A 433 1.48 4.40 6.82
CA ILE A 433 1.15 5.75 6.35
C ILE A 433 1.70 6.76 7.34
N ILE A 434 2.44 7.76 6.84
CA ILE A 434 3.08 8.78 7.67
C ILE A 434 2.29 10.07 7.57
N ALA A 435 1.85 10.57 8.70
CA ALA A 435 1.12 11.83 8.79
C ALA A 435 1.63 12.62 10.00
N ASN A 436 2.04 13.88 9.77
CA ASN A 436 2.47 14.82 10.81
C ASN A 436 3.48 14.26 11.84
N GLY A 437 4.51 13.55 11.38
CA GLY A 437 5.54 12.96 12.26
C GLY A 437 5.08 11.74 13.06
N ILE A 438 3.95 11.13 12.67
CA ILE A 438 3.42 9.87 13.21
C ILE A 438 3.42 8.83 12.10
N VAL A 439 3.92 7.62 12.41
CA VAL A 439 3.81 6.44 11.56
C VAL A 439 2.59 5.64 12.01
N PHE A 440 1.58 5.55 11.15
CA PHE A 440 0.48 4.60 11.32
C PHE A 440 0.83 3.31 10.60
N ALA A 441 0.74 2.17 11.28
CA ALA A 441 0.97 0.85 10.71
C ALA A 441 0.05 -0.15 11.41
N TYR A 442 -0.03 -1.38 10.92
CA TYR A 442 -0.90 -2.38 11.54
C TYR A 442 -0.26 -3.77 11.58
N ALA A 443 -0.68 -4.56 12.57
CA ALA A 443 -0.58 -6.01 12.54
C ALA A 443 -1.76 -6.53 11.72
N SER A 444 -1.50 -7.33 10.68
CA SER A 444 -2.57 -7.86 9.83
C SER A 444 -3.46 -8.87 10.56
N GLY A 445 -2.86 -9.60 11.50
CA GLY A 445 -3.49 -10.73 12.17
C GLY A 445 -3.72 -11.93 11.24
N GLU A 446 -3.36 -11.87 9.96
CA GLU A 446 -3.50 -13.02 9.07
C GLU A 446 -2.63 -14.19 9.53
N ASP A 447 -3.08 -15.40 9.28
CA ASP A 447 -2.16 -16.52 9.13
C ASP A 447 -1.52 -16.45 7.74
N ALA A 448 -0.22 -16.14 7.69
CA ALA A 448 0.55 -16.04 6.45
C ALA A 448 1.32 -17.33 6.12
N ALA A 449 1.09 -18.42 6.84
CA ALA A 449 1.64 -19.72 6.50
C ALA A 449 1.17 -20.16 5.10
N GLN A 450 2.12 -20.28 4.17
CA GLN A 450 1.88 -20.77 2.81
C GLN A 450 2.55 -22.14 2.54
N ALA A 451 3.43 -22.55 3.45
CA ALA A 451 4.20 -23.78 3.39
C ALA A 451 3.88 -24.65 4.61
N ARG A 452 3.97 -25.98 4.44
CA ARG A 452 4.11 -26.88 5.59
C ARG A 452 5.54 -26.75 6.11
N VAL A 453 5.75 -27.11 7.39
CA VAL A 453 7.12 -27.29 7.91
C VAL A 453 7.81 -28.33 7.03
N ASP A 454 8.97 -27.98 6.48
CA ASP A 454 9.80 -28.91 5.71
C ASP A 454 10.10 -30.12 6.58
N GLN A 455 9.65 -31.30 6.14
CA GLN A 455 9.99 -32.56 6.76
C GLN A 455 11.08 -33.23 5.94
N ALA A 456 12.10 -33.76 6.62
CA ALA A 456 13.05 -34.63 5.96
C ALA A 456 12.32 -35.87 5.41
N TRP A 457 12.83 -36.44 4.32
CA TRP A 457 12.19 -37.59 3.65
C TRP A 457 11.94 -38.81 4.58
N ASN A 458 12.65 -38.87 5.70
CA ASN A 458 12.63 -39.94 6.69
C ASN A 458 11.88 -39.57 8.00
N GLU A 459 11.23 -38.41 8.06
CA GLU A 459 10.41 -38.03 9.21
C GLU A 459 8.98 -38.59 9.09
N PRO A 460 8.30 -38.88 10.22
CA PRO A 460 6.91 -39.31 10.20
C PRO A 460 6.05 -38.23 9.54
N PRO A 461 5.15 -38.58 8.59
CA PRO A 461 4.28 -37.60 7.97
C PRO A 461 3.45 -36.88 9.04
N PRO A 462 3.14 -35.58 8.87
CA PRO A 462 2.33 -34.87 9.85
C PRO A 462 0.94 -35.51 9.88
N PRO A 463 0.14 -35.29 10.94
CA PRO A 463 -1.27 -35.65 10.91
C PRO A 463 -1.88 -35.15 9.58
N PRO A 464 -2.71 -35.96 8.90
CA PRO A 464 -3.26 -35.57 7.61
C PRO A 464 -4.13 -34.32 7.78
N LEU A 465 -3.56 -33.14 7.52
CA LEU A 465 -4.36 -32.00 7.11
C LEU A 465 -5.03 -32.40 5.79
N PRO A 466 -6.31 -32.04 5.58
CA PRO A 466 -7.03 -32.36 4.36
C PRO A 466 -6.14 -32.06 3.13
N GLN A 467 -6.19 -32.94 2.13
CA GLN A 467 -5.35 -32.89 0.91
C GLN A 467 -5.71 -31.66 0.05
N ILE A 468 -5.36 -30.49 0.56
CA ILE A 468 -5.66 -29.20 -0.01
C ILE A 468 -4.36 -28.70 -0.66
N PRO A 469 -4.33 -28.49 -2.00
CA PRO A 469 -3.20 -27.86 -2.68
C PRO A 469 -2.83 -26.54 -2.01
N THR A 470 -1.57 -26.10 -2.09
CA THR A 470 -1.10 -24.80 -1.56
C THR A 470 -1.96 -23.61 -1.98
N SER A 471 -2.57 -23.67 -3.18
CA SER A 471 -3.50 -22.66 -3.69
C SER A 471 -4.93 -22.68 -3.10
N MET A 472 -5.26 -23.66 -2.25
CA MET A 472 -6.56 -23.79 -1.57
C MET A 472 -6.45 -23.63 -0.03
N GLN A 473 -5.33 -23.10 0.46
CA GLN A 473 -5.09 -22.93 1.90
C GLN A 473 -5.95 -21.84 2.57
N SER A 474 -6.75 -21.09 1.82
CA SER A 474 -7.58 -20.00 2.37
C SER A 474 -8.38 -20.45 3.59
N ALA A 475 -9.09 -21.58 3.53
CA ALA A 475 -9.90 -22.05 4.65
C ALA A 475 -9.11 -22.26 5.95
N VAL A 476 -7.91 -22.86 5.84
CA VAL A 476 -7.02 -23.09 7.00
C VAL A 476 -6.48 -21.77 7.53
N ARG A 477 -5.98 -20.91 6.64
CA ARG A 477 -5.43 -19.60 7.01
C ARG A 477 -6.49 -18.70 7.63
N ILE A 478 -7.71 -18.71 7.10
CA ILE A 478 -8.87 -17.99 7.65
C ILE A 478 -9.16 -18.47 9.07
N GLN A 479 -9.19 -19.78 9.30
CA GLN A 479 -9.46 -20.38 10.61
C GLN A 479 -8.38 -20.02 11.65
N HIS A 480 -7.13 -19.86 11.22
CA HIS A 480 -5.97 -19.60 12.08
C HIS A 480 -5.60 -18.12 12.20
N SER A 481 -6.29 -17.26 11.46
CA SER A 481 -6.12 -15.81 11.53
C SER A 481 -6.61 -15.26 12.87
N ARG A 482 -5.94 -14.21 13.33
CA ARG A 482 -6.02 -13.56 14.64
C ARG A 482 -6.38 -12.09 14.44
N ARG A 483 -6.63 -11.36 15.52
CA ARG A 483 -7.08 -9.96 15.40
C ARG A 483 -5.99 -9.03 14.83
N ALA A 484 -6.39 -8.19 13.89
CA ALA A 484 -5.60 -7.05 13.46
C ALA A 484 -5.48 -6.02 14.59
N VAL A 485 -4.40 -5.26 14.61
CA VAL A 485 -4.17 -4.16 15.56
C VAL A 485 -3.61 -2.98 14.80
N LEU A 486 -4.24 -1.81 14.92
CA LEU A 486 -3.74 -0.56 14.35
C LEU A 486 -2.83 0.12 15.38
N TYR A 487 -1.68 0.62 14.93
CA TYR A 487 -0.67 1.27 15.76
C TYR A 487 -0.37 2.68 15.25
N ALA A 488 0.05 3.54 16.18
CA ALA A 488 0.67 4.82 15.89
C ALA A 488 2.01 4.92 16.63
N PHE A 489 3.07 5.26 15.90
CA PHE A 489 4.43 5.43 16.43
C PHE A 489 4.95 6.84 16.18
N ASP A 490 5.82 7.32 17.05
CA ASP A 490 6.62 8.51 16.77
C ASP A 490 7.56 8.21 15.59
N ALA A 491 7.44 8.97 14.50
CA ALA A 491 8.16 8.67 13.26
C ALA A 491 9.69 8.70 13.42
N THR A 492 10.21 9.46 14.37
CA THR A 492 11.67 9.65 14.54
C THR A 492 12.30 8.67 15.53
N THR A 493 11.51 8.08 16.42
CA THR A 493 12.02 7.22 17.51
C THR A 493 11.43 5.80 17.50
N GLY A 494 10.35 5.57 16.76
CA GLY A 494 9.63 4.30 16.77
C GLY A 494 8.88 4.01 18.08
N LYS A 495 8.85 4.97 19.02
CA LYS A 495 8.12 4.82 20.27
C LYS A 495 6.63 4.71 19.97
N LYS A 496 5.98 3.67 20.47
CA LYS A 496 4.52 3.56 20.39
C LYS A 496 3.85 4.70 21.14
N LEU A 497 2.94 5.38 20.44
CA LEU A 497 2.13 6.46 20.96
C LEU A 497 0.70 5.99 21.26
N TRP A 498 0.19 5.05 20.48
CA TRP A 498 -1.14 4.48 20.63
C TRP A 498 -1.26 3.13 19.89
N ASP A 499 -2.16 2.25 20.34
CA ASP A 499 -2.65 1.10 19.59
C ASP A 499 -4.13 0.84 19.86
N SER A 500 -4.82 0.19 18.92
CA SER A 500 -6.25 -0.14 19.03
C SER A 500 -6.56 -1.24 20.05
N GLY A 501 -5.54 -1.83 20.69
CA GLY A 501 -5.66 -2.98 21.57
C GLY A 501 -6.51 -4.10 20.94
N THR A 502 -7.56 -4.49 21.65
CA THR A 502 -8.48 -5.57 21.24
C THR A 502 -9.74 -5.08 20.54
N GLN A 503 -9.85 -3.79 20.19
CA GLN A 503 -11.09 -3.20 19.66
C GLN A 503 -11.47 -3.76 18.28
N ILE A 504 -10.49 -4.06 17.44
CA ILE A 504 -10.69 -4.71 16.14
C ILE A 504 -10.93 -6.20 16.37
N GLN A 505 -12.11 -6.71 15.98
CA GLN A 505 -12.48 -8.12 16.20
C GLN A 505 -12.07 -9.04 15.04
N GLY A 506 -11.66 -8.46 13.91
CA GLY A 506 -11.33 -9.15 12.68
C GLY A 506 -9.86 -9.10 12.31
N TRP A 507 -9.53 -9.53 11.10
CA TRP A 507 -8.17 -9.57 10.55
C TRP A 507 -8.13 -9.04 9.14
N ASN A 508 -6.94 -8.88 8.59
CA ASN A 508 -6.70 -8.17 7.35
C ASN A 508 -5.74 -8.97 6.47
N HIS A 509 -5.97 -9.02 5.16
CA HIS A 509 -5.08 -9.69 4.21
C HIS A 509 -4.99 -8.89 2.93
N PHE A 510 -3.75 -8.63 2.51
CA PHE A 510 -3.44 -8.00 1.23
C PHE A 510 -4.18 -6.69 0.94
N THR A 511 -4.45 -5.90 1.97
CA THR A 511 -5.07 -4.57 1.86
C THR A 511 -4.21 -3.53 2.60
N SER A 512 -4.76 -2.37 2.97
CA SER A 512 -4.01 -1.23 3.50
C SER A 512 -4.77 -0.52 4.63
N ILE A 513 -4.28 0.66 5.03
CA ILE A 513 -4.94 1.62 5.91
C ILE A 513 -5.06 2.97 5.20
N SER A 514 -6.00 3.79 5.65
CA SER A 514 -6.10 5.18 5.20
C SER A 514 -6.05 6.11 6.40
N VAL A 515 -5.36 7.23 6.25
CA VAL A 515 -5.26 8.26 7.28
C VAL A 515 -5.59 9.57 6.59
N ALA A 516 -6.42 10.41 7.22
CA ALA A 516 -6.56 11.83 6.89
C ALA A 516 -7.49 12.51 7.90
N ASN A 517 -7.33 13.81 8.05
CA ASN A 517 -8.18 14.70 8.83
C ASN A 517 -8.44 14.22 10.26
N GLY A 518 -7.37 13.83 10.97
CA GLY A 518 -7.44 13.36 12.36
C GLY A 518 -8.12 12.00 12.53
N ARG A 519 -8.23 11.21 11.45
CA ARG A 519 -8.84 9.89 11.42
C ARG A 519 -7.98 8.86 10.71
N ALA A 520 -7.96 7.65 11.25
CA ALA A 520 -7.29 6.48 10.70
C ALA A 520 -8.31 5.35 10.51
N TYR A 521 -8.23 4.69 9.36
CA TYR A 521 -9.22 3.73 8.87
C TYR A 521 -8.55 2.40 8.57
N ILE A 522 -9.20 1.32 9.01
CA ILE A 522 -8.76 -0.05 8.72
C ILE A 522 -9.99 -0.93 8.48
N THR A 523 -9.88 -1.80 7.48
CA THR A 523 -10.91 -2.79 7.15
C THR A 523 -10.53 -4.17 7.65
N THR A 524 -11.52 -5.05 7.80
CA THR A 524 -11.29 -6.46 8.11
C THR A 524 -11.95 -7.40 7.10
N PHE A 525 -11.47 -8.64 7.08
CA PHE A 525 -12.02 -9.76 6.32
C PHE A 525 -13.51 -9.99 6.60
N GLN A 526 -13.98 -9.67 7.81
CA GLN A 526 -15.36 -9.83 8.25
C GLN A 526 -16.32 -8.76 7.69
N GLY A 527 -15.85 -7.85 6.84
CA GLY A 527 -16.70 -6.82 6.24
C GLY A 527 -16.87 -5.59 7.12
N ASP A 528 -15.95 -5.33 8.04
CA ASP A 528 -15.99 -4.16 8.91
C ASP A 528 -15.01 -3.09 8.44
N LEU A 529 -15.43 -1.82 8.51
CA LEU A 529 -14.58 -0.63 8.48
C LEU A 529 -14.58 0.04 9.85
N TYR A 530 -13.40 0.18 10.45
CA TYR A 530 -13.20 0.88 11.72
C TYR A 530 -12.64 2.28 11.44
N CYS A 531 -13.21 3.30 12.10
CA CYS A 531 -12.68 4.66 12.10
C CYS A 531 -12.20 5.03 13.49
N PHE A 532 -10.89 5.17 13.64
CA PHE A 532 -10.26 5.70 14.86
C PHE A 532 -9.91 7.16 14.65
N GLY A 533 -10.03 8.00 15.67
CA GLY A 533 -9.63 9.38 15.55
C GLY A 533 -9.51 10.11 16.88
N VAL A 534 -9.00 11.32 16.80
CA VAL A 534 -8.91 12.27 17.91
C VAL A 534 -10.18 13.13 17.95
N ALA A 535 -10.55 13.61 19.15
CA ALA A 535 -11.60 14.60 19.28
C ALA A 535 -11.19 15.88 18.50
N LYS A 536 -12.16 16.48 17.81
CA LYS A 536 -11.96 17.74 17.07
C LYS A 536 -11.94 18.94 18.00
#